data_AF-A0A1Z4IJ89-F1
#
_entry.id   AF-A0A1Z4IJ89-F1
#
_cell.length_a   1.000
_cell.length_b   1.000
_cell.length_c   1.000
_cell.angle_alpha   90.00
_cell.angle_beta   90.00
_cell.angle_gamma   90.00
#
_symmetry.space_group_name_H-M   'P 1'
#
loop_
_entity.id
_entity.type
_entity.pdbx_description
1 polymer ?
#
loop_
_entity_poly.entity_id
_entity_poly.type
_entity_poly.pdbx_seq_one_letter_code
_entity_poly.pdbx_strand_id
1 'polypeptide(L)'
;MSQIEIAQIIEQIKEEIEVDVSGKAKASVRATARLAGVDEKAIRNTLDTAELKPSKLALMLIEHSFQAAELSTWKTCGISDIAIAIILEY
;
A
#
# COMPACT_ATOMS: atom_id res chain seq x y z
N MET A 1 2.61 7.78 27.23
CA MET A 1 1.82 8.21 26.06
C MET A 1 0.51 8.76 26.58
N SER A 2 0.17 10.00 26.25
CA SER A 2 -1.07 10.64 26.73
C SER A 2 -2.28 10.12 25.96
N GLN A 3 -3.49 10.19 26.54
CA GLN A 3 -4.73 9.78 25.84
C GLN A 3 -4.98 10.62 24.57
N ILE A 4 -4.53 11.89 24.57
CA ILE A 4 -4.61 12.80 23.43
C ILE A 4 -3.72 12.28 22.27
N GLU A 5 -2.53 11.76 22.57
CA GLU A 5 -1.63 11.17 21.56
C GLU A 5 -2.23 9.91 20.93
N ILE A 6 -2.86 9.04 21.73
CA ILE A 6 -3.49 7.81 21.21
C ILE A 6 -4.66 8.16 20.27
N ALA A 7 -5.50 9.13 20.64
CA ALA A 7 -6.60 9.58 19.79
C ALA A 7 -6.11 10.11 18.44
N GLN A 8 -5.02 10.89 18.43
CA GLN A 8 -4.41 11.39 17.20
C GLN A 8 -3.86 10.25 16.33
N ILE A 9 -3.23 9.24 16.92
CA ILE A 9 -2.73 8.07 16.18
C ILE A 9 -3.89 7.29 15.54
N ILE A 10 -5.00 7.11 16.26
CA ILE A 10 -6.18 6.41 15.74
C ILE A 10 -6.77 7.16 14.54
N GLU A 11 -6.90 8.49 14.61
CA GLU A 11 -7.41 9.28 13.48
C GLU A 11 -6.47 9.20 12.28
N GLN A 12 -5.15 9.30 12.49
CA GLN A 12 -4.18 9.12 11.41
C GLN A 12 -4.29 7.74 10.74
N ILE A 13 -4.55 6.67 11.51
CA ILE A 13 -4.73 5.33 10.95
C ILE A 13 -6.02 5.24 10.11
N LYS A 14 -7.10 5.87 10.56
CA LYS A 14 -8.37 5.89 9.80
C LYS A 14 -8.21 6.60 8.47
N GLU A 15 -7.49 7.72 8.44
CA GLU A 15 -7.22 8.48 7.21
C GLU A 15 -6.36 7.71 6.20
N GLU A 16 -5.69 6.62 6.61
CA GLU A 16 -4.87 5.81 5.71
C GLU A 16 -5.67 4.77 4.92
N ILE A 17 -6.96 4.55 5.21
CA ILE A 17 -7.81 3.58 4.53
C ILE A 17 -9.07 4.29 4.00
N GLU A 18 -9.28 4.21 2.70
CA GLU A 18 -10.46 4.72 2.01
C GLU A 18 -11.28 3.55 1.47
N VAL A 19 -12.60 3.60 1.59
CA VAL A 19 -13.52 2.63 1.01
C VAL A 19 -14.55 3.37 0.19
N ASP A 20 -14.67 3.00 -1.09
CA ASP A 20 -15.64 3.64 -1.99
C ASP A 20 -17.07 3.09 -1.82
N VAL A 21 -18.03 3.71 -2.50
CA VAL A 21 -19.45 3.31 -2.47
C VAL A 21 -19.72 1.92 -3.02
N SER A 22 -18.77 1.34 -3.77
CA SER A 22 -18.84 -0.02 -4.30
C SER A 22 -18.19 -1.04 -3.36
N GLY A 23 -17.69 -0.61 -2.20
CA GLY A 23 -17.00 -1.45 -1.24
C GLY A 23 -15.55 -1.76 -1.60
N LYS A 24 -14.97 -1.11 -2.61
CA LYS A 24 -13.55 -1.28 -2.95
C LYS A 24 -12.71 -0.40 -2.04
N ALA A 25 -11.73 -1.00 -1.40
CA ALA A 25 -10.85 -0.28 -0.50
C ALA A 25 -9.52 0.08 -1.17
N LYS A 26 -8.94 1.18 -0.71
CA LYS A 26 -7.55 1.55 -0.97
C LYS A 26 -6.89 1.88 0.36
N ALA A 27 -5.63 1.52 0.50
CA ALA A 27 -4.84 1.91 1.66
C ALA A 27 -3.59 2.67 1.23
N SER A 28 -3.14 3.58 2.08
CA SER A 28 -1.85 4.23 1.88
C SER A 28 -0.72 3.20 1.89
N VAL A 29 0.45 3.59 1.36
CA VAL A 29 1.67 2.76 1.42
C VAL A 29 2.02 2.43 2.87
N ARG A 30 1.82 3.39 3.79
CA ARG A 30 2.09 3.24 5.21
C ARG A 30 1.16 2.23 5.86
N ALA A 31 -0.14 2.29 5.57
CA ALA A 31 -1.10 1.31 6.08
C ALA A 31 -0.80 -0.09 5.55
N THR A 32 -0.50 -0.21 4.25
CA THR A 32 -0.14 -1.50 3.64
C THR A 32 1.11 -2.08 4.29
N ALA A 33 2.13 -1.26 4.56
CA ALA A 33 3.35 -1.68 5.24
C ALA A 33 3.09 -2.15 6.67
N ARG A 34 2.21 -1.45 7.43
CA ARG A 34 1.78 -1.87 8.76
C ARG A 34 1.04 -3.21 8.73
N LEU A 35 0.13 -3.39 7.77
CA LEU A 35 -0.64 -4.64 7.61
C LEU A 35 0.29 -5.81 7.25
N ALA A 36 1.29 -5.58 6.39
CA ALA A 36 2.28 -6.58 5.99
C ALA A 36 3.38 -6.81 7.04
N GLY A 37 3.47 -5.96 8.07
CA GLY A 37 4.55 -6.05 9.08
C GLY A 37 5.94 -5.74 8.52
N VAL A 38 6.04 -4.87 7.50
CA VAL A 38 7.30 -4.51 6.83
C VAL A 38 7.58 -3.00 6.92
N ASP A 39 8.82 -2.59 6.61
CA ASP A 39 9.17 -1.18 6.49
C ASP A 39 8.47 -0.55 5.28
N GLU A 40 7.84 0.60 5.46
CA GLU A 40 7.22 1.40 4.41
C GLU A 40 8.17 1.65 3.23
N LYS A 41 9.47 1.85 3.50
CA LYS A 41 10.51 2.04 2.48
C LYS A 41 10.65 0.82 1.57
N ALA A 42 10.44 -0.40 2.07
CA ALA A 42 10.52 -1.60 1.25
C ALA A 42 9.40 -1.63 0.19
N ILE A 43 8.18 -1.24 0.59
CA ILE A 43 7.07 -1.09 -0.36
C ILE A 43 7.36 0.06 -1.33
N ARG A 44 7.77 1.24 -0.84
CA ARG A 44 8.11 2.38 -1.71
C ARG A 44 9.16 2.02 -2.75
N ASN A 45 10.24 1.37 -2.35
CA ASN A 45 11.30 0.95 -3.28
C ASN A 45 10.76 0.00 -4.35
N THR A 46 9.87 -0.94 -3.98
CA THR A 46 9.23 -1.83 -4.94
C THR A 46 8.41 -1.06 -5.97
N LEU A 47 7.63 -0.06 -5.52
CA LEU A 47 6.83 0.78 -6.41
C LEU A 47 7.70 1.71 -7.28
N ASP A 48 8.78 2.27 -6.74
CA ASP A 48 9.67 3.22 -7.43
C ASP A 48 10.49 2.56 -8.54
N THR A 49 10.85 1.29 -8.36
CA THR A 49 11.72 0.56 -9.29
C THR A 49 10.95 -0.33 -10.27
N ALA A 50 9.62 -0.38 -10.18
CA ALA A 50 8.79 -1.29 -10.94
C ALA A 50 9.00 -1.22 -12.47
N GLU A 51 9.20 -0.04 -13.04
CA GLU A 51 9.41 0.11 -14.50
C GLU A 51 10.84 -0.20 -14.96
N LEU A 52 11.85 0.19 -14.16
CA LEU A 52 13.26 0.13 -14.57
C LEU A 52 13.94 -1.19 -14.16
N LYS A 53 13.60 -1.70 -12.97
CA LYS A 53 14.19 -2.89 -12.38
C LYS A 53 13.19 -3.50 -11.38
N PRO A 54 12.13 -4.15 -11.86
CA PRO A 54 11.08 -4.67 -10.99
C PRO A 54 11.66 -5.66 -9.98
N SER A 55 11.34 -5.46 -8.70
CA SER A 55 11.60 -6.44 -7.66
C SER A 55 10.72 -7.68 -7.86
N LYS A 56 10.98 -8.77 -7.11
CA LYS A 56 10.13 -9.97 -7.16
C LYS A 56 8.67 -9.66 -6.82
N LEU A 57 8.43 -8.77 -5.86
CA LEU A 57 7.08 -8.31 -5.52
C LEU A 57 6.45 -7.49 -6.65
N ALA A 58 7.20 -6.58 -7.30
CA ALA A 58 6.69 -5.85 -8.46
C ALA A 58 6.34 -6.78 -9.62
N LEU A 59 7.16 -7.80 -9.89
CA LEU A 59 6.87 -8.81 -10.91
C LEU A 59 5.59 -9.58 -10.58
N MET A 60 5.41 -10.02 -9.33
CA MET A 60 4.20 -10.70 -8.89
C MET A 60 2.95 -9.83 -9.11
N LEU A 61 3.02 -8.54 -8.75
CA LEU A 61 1.91 -7.61 -9.02
C LEU A 61 1.63 -7.47 -10.53
N ILE A 62 2.67 -7.42 -11.37
CA ILE A 62 2.52 -7.36 -12.82
C ILE A 62 1.88 -8.64 -13.38
N GLU A 63 2.26 -9.81 -12.86
CA GLU A 63 1.64 -11.10 -13.20
C GLU A 63 0.16 -11.15 -12.84
N HIS A 64 -0.25 -10.42 -11.79
CA HIS A 64 -1.65 -10.20 -11.41
C HIS A 64 -2.35 -9.07 -12.19
N SER A 65 -1.85 -8.72 -13.38
CA SER A 65 -2.41 -7.75 -14.32
C SER A 65 -2.31 -6.27 -13.91
N PHE A 66 -1.53 -5.94 -12.89
CA PHE A 66 -1.22 -4.52 -12.58
C PHE A 66 -0.14 -3.99 -13.52
N GLN A 67 -0.30 -2.75 -13.99
CA GLN A 67 0.69 -2.17 -14.89
C GLN A 67 1.88 -1.60 -14.11
N ALA A 68 3.10 -1.76 -14.64
CA ALA A 68 4.30 -1.19 -14.02
C ALA A 68 4.19 0.33 -13.79
N ALA A 69 3.59 1.04 -14.76
CA ALA A 69 3.29 2.47 -14.65
C ALA A 69 2.28 2.79 -13.54
N GLU A 70 1.28 1.92 -13.34
CA GLU A 70 0.26 2.08 -12.30
C GLU A 70 0.87 1.99 -10.89
N LEU A 71 1.80 1.06 -10.67
CA LEU A 71 2.50 0.88 -9.39
C LEU A 71 3.13 2.19 -8.88
N SER A 72 3.69 2.99 -9.79
CA SER A 72 4.31 4.27 -9.44
C SER A 72 3.30 5.29 -8.88
N THR A 73 2.02 5.20 -9.27
CA THR A 73 0.94 6.09 -8.86
C THR A 73 0.36 5.76 -7.49
N TRP A 74 0.55 4.53 -7.00
CA TRP A 74 0.00 4.08 -5.72
C TRP A 74 0.58 4.80 -4.50
N LYS A 75 1.76 5.43 -4.67
CA LYS A 75 2.34 6.32 -3.65
C LYS A 75 1.45 7.50 -3.30
N THR A 76 0.63 7.95 -4.25
CA THR A 76 -0.26 9.11 -4.10
C THR A 76 -1.72 8.70 -4.08
N CYS A 77 -2.10 7.69 -4.86
CA CYS A 77 -3.50 7.29 -5.04
C CYS A 77 -3.93 6.13 -4.13
N GLY A 78 -3.01 5.58 -3.34
CA GLY A 78 -3.25 4.39 -2.52
C GLY A 78 -3.10 3.09 -3.32
N ILE A 79 -2.88 2.01 -2.58
CA ILE A 79 -2.78 0.63 -3.05
C ILE A 79 -4.17 0.01 -2.94
N SER A 80 -4.67 -0.62 -4.00
CA SER A 80 -5.98 -1.29 -3.97
C SER A 80 -5.99 -2.48 -3.02
N ASP A 81 -7.14 -2.79 -2.43
CA ASP A 81 -7.37 -3.98 -1.61
C ASP A 81 -6.88 -5.30 -2.25
N ILE A 82 -7.11 -5.49 -3.55
CA ILE A 82 -6.61 -6.65 -4.30
C ILE A 82 -5.08 -6.69 -4.29
N ALA A 83 -4.42 -5.57 -4.54
CA ALA A 83 -2.97 -5.49 -4.50
C ALA A 83 -2.42 -5.67 -3.08
N ILE A 84 -3.13 -5.17 -2.05
CA ILE A 84 -2.79 -5.39 -0.65
C ILE A 84 -2.79 -6.89 -0.35
N ALA A 85 -3.81 -7.64 -0.76
CA ALA A 85 -3.88 -9.08 -0.55
C ALA A 85 -2.65 -9.80 -1.12
N ILE A 86 -2.23 -9.44 -2.34
CA ILE A 86 -1.04 -10.00 -2.98
C ILE A 86 0.24 -9.65 -2.20
N ILE A 87 0.35 -8.41 -1.71
CA ILE A 87 1.50 -7.98 -0.90
C ILE A 87 1.56 -8.73 0.43
N LEU A 88 0.43 -9.07 1.03
CA LEU A 88 0.36 -9.81 2.30
C LEU A 88 0.69 -11.30 2.14
N GLU A 89 0.47 -11.87 0.96
CA GLU A 89 0.78 -13.28 0.66
C GLU A 89 2.24 -13.51 0.21
N TYR A 90 2.97 -12.44 -0.14
CA TYR A 90 4.36 -12.48 -0.61
C TYR A 90 5.39 -12.81 0.48
#